data_AF-A0A4D8Y6A8-F1
#
_entry.id   AF-A0A4D8Y6A8-F1
#
_cell.length_a   1.000
_cell.length_b   1.000
_cell.length_c   1.000
_cell.angle_alpha   90.00
_cell.angle_beta   90.00
_cell.angle_gamma   90.00
#
_symmetry.space_group_name_H-M   'P 1'
#
loop_
_entity.id
_entity.type
_entity.pdbx_description
1 polymer ?
#
loop_
_entity_poly.entity_id
_entity_poly.type
_entity_poly.pdbx_seq_one_letter_code
_entity_poly.pdbx_strand_id
1 'polypeptide(L)'
;MALQWMIMAYLVAAEAALAVVLTLPSPKAIRSRIVAAVSLILKPALFIVPFAGFQLLDIYWKNEHRLMCTGEVCTAEERNRYEKSMYKSQRNGVLCVAACLLYWCIFRICCYNKQIEHFEGVEKRNKDH
;
A
#
# COMPACT_ATOMS: atom_id res chain seq x y z
N MET A 1 -12.82 -12.98 -6.14
CA MET A 1 -12.13 -12.11 -7.14
C MET A 1 -12.54 -10.64 -7.01
N ALA A 2 -13.71 -10.17 -7.49
CA ALA A 2 -14.02 -8.73 -7.53
C ALA A 2 -14.06 -8.03 -6.14
N LEU A 3 -14.68 -8.66 -5.14
CA LEU A 3 -14.80 -8.11 -3.78
C LEU A 3 -13.42 -7.89 -3.11
N GLN A 4 -12.48 -8.81 -3.30
CA GLN A 4 -11.11 -8.69 -2.75
C GLN A 4 -10.37 -7.47 -3.32
N TRP A 5 -10.53 -7.21 -4.62
CA TRP A 5 -9.94 -6.04 -5.28
C TRP A 5 -10.60 -4.72 -4.84
N MET A 6 -11.91 -4.74 -4.56
CA MET A 6 -12.59 -3.56 -3.99
C MET A 6 -12.08 -3.24 -2.59
N ILE A 7 -11.93 -4.24 -1.73
CA ILE A 7 -11.40 -4.05 -0.37
C ILE A 7 -9.98 -3.50 -0.43
N MET A 8 -9.12 -4.03 -1.30
CA MET A 8 -7.76 -3.50 -1.50
C MET A 8 -7.77 -2.05 -2.01
N ALA A 9 -8.66 -1.69 -2.92
CA ALA A 9 -8.77 -0.31 -3.40
C ALA A 9 -9.20 0.66 -2.29
N TYR A 10 -10.17 0.28 -1.46
CA TYR A 10 -10.57 1.08 -0.30
C TYR A 10 -9.44 1.24 0.72
N LEU A 11 -8.70 0.15 0.96
CA LEU A 11 -7.56 0.15 1.84
C LEU A 11 -6.45 1.09 1.34
N VAL A 12 -6.08 1.00 0.06
CA VAL A 12 -5.12 1.90 -0.58
C VAL A 12 -5.58 3.35 -0.52
N ALA A 13 -6.87 3.62 -0.74
CA ALA A 13 -7.42 4.97 -0.63
C ALA A 13 -7.34 5.50 0.81
N ALA A 14 -7.59 4.66 1.81
CA ALA A 14 -7.44 5.02 3.22
C ALA A 14 -5.97 5.29 3.59
N GLU A 15 -5.03 4.48 3.10
CA GLU A 15 -3.59 4.72 3.28
C GLU A 15 -3.14 6.02 2.61
N ALA A 16 -3.60 6.28 1.38
CA ALA A 16 -3.31 7.53 0.68
C ALA A 16 -3.85 8.75 1.43
N ALA A 17 -5.10 8.68 1.93
CA ALA A 17 -5.67 9.74 2.76
C ALA A 17 -4.83 9.96 4.03
N LEU A 18 -4.35 8.88 4.66
CA LEU A 18 -3.49 8.96 5.84
C LEU A 18 -2.14 9.61 5.51
N ALA A 19 -1.54 9.27 4.37
CA ALA A 19 -0.31 9.89 3.89
C ALA A 19 -0.49 11.39 3.63
N VAL A 20 -1.64 11.81 3.08
CA VAL A 20 -1.98 13.23 2.90
C VAL A 20 -2.15 13.93 4.25
N VAL A 21 -2.87 13.32 5.20
CA VAL A 21 -3.05 13.89 6.55
C VAL A 21 -1.70 14.03 7.27
N LEU A 22 -0.78 13.09 7.09
CA LEU A 22 0.56 13.13 7.69
C LEU A 22 1.51 14.13 7.01
N THR A 23 1.30 14.43 5.73
CA THR A 23 2.11 15.42 4.98
C THR A 23 1.64 16.85 5.20
N LEU A 24 0.39 17.08 5.59
CA LEU A 24 -0.09 18.40 5.96
C LEU A 24 0.59 18.90 7.26
N PRO A 25 1.08 20.15 7.29
CA PRO A 25 1.75 20.72 8.46
C PRO A 25 0.72 20.97 9.58
N SER A 26 0.50 19.95 10.42
CA SER A 26 -0.42 20.04 11.57
C SER A 26 0.29 20.49 12.86
N PRO A 27 -0.43 21.13 13.80
CA PRO A 27 0.11 21.59 15.09
C PRO A 27 0.74 20.44 15.91
N LYS A 28 1.86 20.70 16.59
CA LYS A 28 2.69 19.67 17.28
C LYS A 28 1.90 18.73 18.21
N ALA A 29 0.92 19.24 18.96
CA ALA A 29 0.10 18.44 19.89
C ALA A 29 -0.88 17.50 19.17
N ILE A 30 -1.33 17.86 17.96
CA ILE A 30 -2.21 17.03 17.15
C ILE A 30 -1.39 15.96 16.44
N ARG A 31 -0.18 16.32 15.99
CA ARG A 31 0.76 15.42 15.32
C ARG A 31 1.15 14.23 16.19
N SER A 32 1.44 14.41 17.47
CA SER A 32 1.79 13.29 18.36
C SER A 32 0.63 12.31 18.57
N ARG A 33 -0.60 12.81 18.74
CA ARG A 33 -1.82 11.99 18.83
C ARG A 33 -2.09 11.23 17.55
N ILE A 34 -1.95 11.87 16.39
CA ILE A 34 -2.11 11.22 15.08
C ILE A 34 -1.04 10.13 14.92
N VAL A 35 0.23 10.43 15.20
CA VAL A 35 1.32 9.44 15.08
C VAL A 35 1.12 8.24 16.01
N ALA A 36 0.62 8.47 17.23
CA ALA A 36 0.26 7.40 18.15
C ALA A 36 -0.87 6.52 17.58
N ALA A 37 -1.98 7.13 17.14
CA ALA A 37 -3.12 6.44 16.53
C ALA A 37 -2.72 5.66 15.27
N VAL A 38 -1.95 6.29 14.37
CA VAL A 38 -1.44 5.65 13.15
C VAL A 38 -0.54 4.48 13.49
N SER A 39 0.37 4.62 14.46
CA SER A 39 1.26 3.52 14.83
C SER A 39 0.53 2.31 15.43
N LEU A 40 -0.67 2.52 15.97
CA LEU A 40 -1.54 1.47 16.48
C LEU A 40 -2.28 0.74 15.35
N ILE A 41 -2.68 1.48 14.31
CA ILE A 41 -3.30 0.95 13.07
C ILE A 41 -2.26 0.30 12.14
N LEU A 42 -1.00 0.74 12.20
CA LEU A 42 0.08 0.25 11.35
C LEU A 42 0.54 -1.18 11.71
N LYS A 43 0.32 -1.59 12.96
CA LYS A 43 0.57 -2.97 13.43
C LYS A 43 -0.36 -4.01 12.79
N PRO A 44 -1.70 -3.84 12.78
CA PRO A 44 -2.58 -4.75 12.04
C PRO A 44 -2.41 -4.61 10.52
N ALA A 45 -2.00 -3.44 10.02
CA ALA A 45 -1.69 -3.23 8.61
C ALA A 45 -0.48 -4.07 8.10
N LEU A 46 0.35 -4.63 8.98
CA LEU A 46 1.43 -5.55 8.60
C LEU A 46 0.91 -6.82 7.89
N PHE A 47 -0.36 -7.18 8.10
CA PHE A 47 -1.03 -8.28 7.40
C PHE A 47 -1.29 -7.99 5.91
N ILE A 48 -1.28 -6.71 5.50
CA ILE A 48 -1.48 -6.29 4.11
C ILE A 48 -0.31 -6.73 3.23
N VAL A 49 0.91 -6.73 3.77
CA VAL A 49 2.13 -7.10 3.03
C VAL A 49 2.12 -8.57 2.56
N PRO A 50 1.93 -9.58 3.45
CA PRO A 50 1.83 -10.97 3.01
C PRO A 50 0.59 -11.21 2.13
N PHE A 51 -0.51 -10.50 2.37
CA PHE A 51 -1.72 -10.60 1.54
C PHE A 51 -1.49 -10.08 0.11
N ALA A 52 -0.83 -8.93 -0.04
CA ALA A 52 -0.43 -8.37 -1.34
C ALA A 52 0.58 -9.29 -2.05
N GLY A 53 1.51 -9.89 -1.31
CA GLY A 53 2.44 -10.89 -1.84
C GLY A 53 1.72 -12.12 -2.39
N PHE A 54 0.73 -12.64 -1.66
CA PHE A 54 -0.11 -13.76 -2.12
C PHE A 54 -0.92 -13.40 -3.38
N GLN A 55 -1.48 -12.20 -3.47
CA GLN A 55 -2.21 -11.74 -4.66
C GLN A 55 -1.31 -11.56 -5.88
N LEU A 56 -0.09 -11.04 -5.69
CA LEU A 56 0.90 -10.95 -6.76
C LEU A 56 1.32 -12.34 -7.25
N LEU A 57 1.52 -13.29 -6.35
CA LEU A 57 1.84 -14.67 -6.70
C LEU A 57 0.69 -15.36 -7.45
N ASP A 58 -0.57 -15.13 -7.02
CA ASP A 58 -1.77 -15.63 -7.72
C ASP A 58 -1.90 -15.02 -9.13
N ILE A 59 -1.57 -13.74 -9.31
CA ILE A 59 -1.51 -13.08 -10.62
C ILE A 59 -0.40 -13.70 -11.48
N TYR A 60 0.81 -13.85 -10.92
CA TYR A 60 1.96 -14.41 -11.62
C TYR A 60 1.68 -15.84 -12.08
N TRP A 61 1.16 -16.67 -11.19
CA TRP A 61 0.79 -18.06 -11.47
C TRP A 61 -0.28 -18.15 -12.55
N LYS A 62 -1.30 -17.28 -12.51
CA LYS A 62 -2.33 -17.18 -13.57
C LYS A 62 -1.79 -16.68 -14.89
N ASN A 63 -0.70 -15.94 -14.90
CA ASN A 63 -0.06 -15.48 -16.13
C ASN A 63 0.75 -16.62 -16.76
N GLU A 64 1.52 -17.34 -15.95
CA GLU A 64 2.40 -18.43 -16.38
C GLU A 64 1.61 -19.64 -16.92
N HIS A 65 0.52 -20.03 -16.24
CA HIS A 65 -0.31 -21.16 -16.67
C HIS A 65 -1.34 -20.82 -17.76
N ARG A 66 -1.33 -19.59 -18.28
CA ARG A 66 -2.26 -19.22 -19.34
C ARG A 66 -1.64 -19.56 -20.68
N LEU A 67 -2.28 -20.47 -21.41
CA LEU A 67 -1.98 -20.76 -22.80
C LEU A 67 -1.99 -19.43 -23.59
N MET A 68 -0.79 -18.99 -23.96
CA MET A 68 -0.56 -17.85 -24.84
C MET A 68 -1.03 -18.26 -26.24
N CYS A 69 -1.98 -17.51 -26.80
CA CYS A 69 -2.34 -17.64 -28.21
C CYS A 69 -1.22 -17.01 -29.06
N THR A 70 -0.14 -17.76 -29.28
CA THR A 70 1.01 -17.35 -30.11
C THR A 70 0.95 -17.88 -31.55
N GLY A 71 -0.08 -18.64 -31.91
CA GLY A 71 -0.25 -19.22 -33.25
C GLY A 71 -1.25 -18.47 -34.14
N GLU A 72 -1.05 -18.56 -35.47
CA GLU A 72 -1.84 -17.94 -36.55
C GLU A 72 -3.34 -18.33 -36.59
N VAL A 73 -3.80 -19.19 -35.66
CA VAL A 73 -5.16 -19.75 -35.62
C VAL A 73 -6.10 -18.98 -34.67
N CYS A 74 -5.59 -17.97 -33.94
CA CYS A 74 -6.39 -17.30 -32.90
C CYS A 74 -7.25 -16.15 -33.48
N THR A 75 -8.55 -16.17 -33.20
CA THR A 75 -9.54 -15.22 -33.74
C THR A 75 -9.37 -13.81 -33.14
N ALA A 76 -9.65 -12.74 -33.89
CA ALA A 76 -9.47 -11.35 -33.41
C ALA A 76 -10.24 -11.03 -32.10
N GLU A 77 -11.39 -11.66 -31.89
CA GLU A 77 -12.18 -11.60 -30.66
C GLU A 77 -11.44 -12.18 -29.44
N GLU A 78 -10.69 -13.27 -29.64
CA GLU A 78 -9.94 -13.96 -28.59
C GLU A 78 -8.71 -13.15 -28.16
N ARG A 79 -8.04 -12.49 -29.11
CA ARG A 79 -6.96 -11.53 -28.84
C ARG A 79 -7.45 -10.36 -27.99
N ASN A 80 -8.59 -9.76 -28.35
CA ASN A 80 -9.14 -8.63 -27.60
C ASN A 80 -9.57 -9.04 -26.17
N ARG A 81 -10.13 -10.25 -26.01
CA ARG A 81 -10.46 -10.80 -24.68
C ARG A 81 -9.20 -11.07 -23.85
N TYR A 82 -8.11 -11.51 -24.48
CA TYR A 82 -6.81 -11.71 -23.85
C TYR A 82 -6.22 -10.39 -23.35
N GLU A 83 -6.11 -9.38 -24.22
CA GLU A 83 -5.59 -8.05 -23.86
C GLU A 83 -6.41 -7.40 -22.72
N LYS A 84 -7.73 -7.47 -22.79
CA LYS A 84 -8.61 -6.91 -21.75
C LYS A 84 -8.41 -7.58 -20.39
N SER A 85 -8.09 -8.87 -20.39
CA SER A 85 -7.77 -9.61 -19.16
C SER A 85 -6.34 -9.36 -18.65
N MET A 86 -5.38 -9.11 -19.55
CA MET A 86 -4.02 -8.69 -19.21
C MET A 86 -4.02 -7.31 -18.54
N TYR A 87 -4.71 -6.33 -19.13
CA TYR A 87 -4.88 -5.00 -18.55
C TYR A 87 -5.52 -5.05 -17.16
N LYS A 88 -6.50 -5.95 -16.96
CA LYS A 88 -7.14 -6.15 -15.66
C LYS A 88 -6.16 -6.69 -14.61
N SER A 89 -5.27 -7.60 -15.02
CA SER A 89 -4.22 -8.18 -14.16
C SER A 89 -3.12 -7.18 -13.83
N GLN A 90 -2.66 -6.42 -14.83
CA GLN A 90 -1.64 -5.39 -14.66
C GLN A 90 -2.11 -4.29 -13.70
N ARG A 91 -3.34 -3.80 -13.87
CA ARG A 91 -3.94 -2.81 -12.95
C ARG A 91 -3.97 -3.31 -11.52
N ASN A 92 -4.32 -4.59 -11.34
CA ASN A 92 -4.37 -5.25 -10.06
C ASN A 92 -2.96 -5.39 -9.44
N GLY A 93 -1.94 -5.73 -10.24
CA GLY A 93 -0.54 -5.75 -9.81
C GLY A 93 -0.01 -4.38 -9.38
N VAL A 94 -0.29 -3.33 -10.17
CA VAL A 94 0.08 -1.94 -9.82
C VAL A 94 -0.57 -1.52 -8.50
N LEU A 95 -1.82 -1.93 -8.25
CA LEU A 95 -2.53 -1.64 -7.00
C LEU A 95 -1.83 -2.25 -5.78
N CYS A 96 -1.36 -3.50 -5.89
CA CYS A 96 -0.59 -4.16 -4.82
C CYS A 96 0.76 -3.47 -4.56
N VAL A 97 1.49 -3.12 -5.62
CA VAL A 97 2.78 -2.40 -5.48
C VAL A 97 2.57 -1.03 -4.83
N ALA A 98 1.54 -0.29 -5.25
CA ALA A 98 1.20 1.00 -4.67
C ALA A 98 0.84 0.88 -3.17
N ALA A 99 0.07 -0.14 -2.77
CA ALA A 99 -0.24 -0.42 -1.37
C ALA A 99 1.04 -0.62 -0.54
N CYS A 100 1.94 -1.49 -1.00
CA CYS A 100 3.21 -1.76 -0.32
C CYS A 100 4.08 -0.51 -0.19
N LEU A 101 4.16 0.31 -1.25
CA LEU A 101 4.93 1.56 -1.24
C LEU A 101 4.33 2.60 -0.28
N LEU A 102 3.01 2.79 -0.30
CA LEU A 102 2.32 3.72 0.61
C LEU A 102 2.49 3.30 2.07
N TYR A 103 2.30 2.01 2.36
CA TYR A 103 2.56 1.45 3.69
C TYR A 103 4.00 1.75 4.16
N TRP A 104 4.99 1.51 3.30
CA TRP A 104 6.39 1.80 3.61
C TRP A 104 6.64 3.29 3.88
N CYS A 105 6.08 4.17 3.05
CA CYS A 105 6.18 5.61 3.24
C CYS A 105 5.58 6.05 4.58
N ILE A 106 4.38 5.57 4.92
CA ILE A 106 3.71 5.87 6.20
C ILE A 106 4.56 5.35 7.38
N PHE A 107 5.07 4.13 7.29
CA PHE A 107 5.94 3.55 8.31
C PHE A 107 7.19 4.39 8.56
N ARG A 108 7.87 4.82 7.49
CA ARG A 108 9.04 5.69 7.59
C ARG A 108 8.68 7.01 8.26
N ILE A 109 7.61 7.68 7.81
CA ILE A 109 7.15 8.96 8.38
C ILE A 109 6.83 8.81 9.87
N CYS A 110 6.11 7.76 10.28
CA CYS A 110 5.82 7.51 11.68
C CYS A 110 7.07 7.28 12.53
N CYS A 111 8.04 6.52 12.01
CA CYS A 111 9.29 6.26 12.71
C CYS A 111 10.13 7.54 12.89
N TYR A 112 10.22 8.38 11.85
CA TYR A 112 10.87 9.68 11.94
C TYR A 112 10.20 10.61 12.96
N ASN A 113 8.87 10.67 12.95
CA ASN A 113 8.13 11.50 13.92
C ASN A 113 8.38 11.08 15.37
N LYS A 114 8.37 9.77 15.65
CA LYS A 114 8.68 9.25 16.99
C LYS A 114 10.10 9.58 17.43
N GLN A 115 11.07 9.53 16.52
CA GLN A 115 12.45 9.93 16.82
C GLN A 115 12.54 11.43 17.16
N ILE A 116 11.88 12.30 16.38
CA ILE A 116 11.87 13.74 16.65
C ILE A 116 11.30 14.03 18.04
N GLU A 117 10.16 13.43 18.40
CA GLU A 117 9.55 13.60 19.73
C GLU A 117 10.47 13.11 20.86
N HIS A 118 11.17 11.99 20.65
CA HIS A 118 12.17 11.50 21.61
C HIS A 118 13.32 12.49 21.80
N PHE A 119 13.87 13.06 20.71
CA PHE A 119 14.94 14.05 20.79
C PHE A 119 14.48 15.36 21.45
N GLU A 120 13.28 15.88 21.13
CA GLU A 120 12.71 17.06 21.80
C GLU A 120 12.51 16.82 23.31
N GLY A 121 12.13 15.61 23.71
CA GLY A 121 11.97 15.23 25.12
C GLY A 121 13.29 15.13 25.89
N VAL A 122 14.37 14.67 25.23
CA VAL A 122 15.72 14.67 25.81
C VAL A 122 16.26 16.09 25.95
N GLU A 123 16.06 16.94 24.95
CA GLU A 123 16.53 18.33 24.99
C GLU A 123 15.88 19.14 26.12
N LYS A 124 14.57 18.95 26.36
CA LYS A 124 13.88 19.60 27.50
C LYS A 124 14.47 19.17 28.85
N ARG A 125 14.68 17.86 29.05
CA ARG A 125 15.28 17.34 30.29
C ARG A 125 16.70 17.84 30.54
N ASN A 126 17.46 18.14 29.48
CA ASN A 126 18.80 18.71 29.60
C ASN A 126 18.80 20.23 29.83
N LYS A 127 17.70 20.94 29.55
CA LYS A 127 17.56 22.38 29.84
C LYS A 127 16.98 22.66 31.24
N ASP A 128 16.29 21.69 31.81
CA ASP A 128 15.72 21.77 33.16
C ASP A 128 16.74 21.41 34.27
N HIS A 129 17.94 20.94 33.91
CA HIS A 129 19.10 20.73 34.79
C HIS A 129 20.18 21.76 34.50
#